data_AF-A0A968VM68-F1
#
_entry.id   AF-A0A968VM68-F1
#
_cell.length_a   1.000
_cell.length_b   1.000
_cell.length_c   1.000
_cell.angle_alpha   90.00
_cell.angle_beta   90.00
_cell.angle_gamma   90.00
#
_symmetry.space_group_name_H-M   'P 1'
#
loop_
_entity.id
_entity.type
_entity.pdbx_description
1 polymer ?
#
loop_
_entity_poly.entity_id
_entity_poly.type
_entity_poly.pdbx_seq_one_letter_code
_entity_poly.pdbx_strand_id
1 'polypeptide(L)'
;MPISIYSNKNHENEPVAWLCDQDWELPSQIDGLEEWLLENEDNLPSGSYVADIGFDIRKDASGGGAALSVQAMAIMVKLGMDLFLSEYPSSGEHEIS
;
A
#
# COMPACT_ATOMS: atom_id res chain seq x y z
N MET A 1 2.60 10.54 0.65
CA MET A 1 1.67 9.49 0.26
C MET A 1 1.85 8.29 1.16
N PRO A 2 0.78 7.52 1.37
CA PRO A 2 0.81 6.33 2.17
C PRO A 2 0.72 5.03 1.39
N ILE A 3 0.46 5.01 0.07
CA ILE A 3 0.69 3.81 -0.76
C ILE A 3 1.46 4.18 -2.03
N SER A 4 2.62 3.56 -2.22
CA SER A 4 3.43 3.64 -3.43
C SER A 4 3.46 2.29 -4.12
N ILE A 5 3.00 2.23 -5.37
CA ILE A 5 3.11 1.02 -6.20
C ILE A 5 4.21 1.25 -7.23
N TYR A 6 5.18 0.34 -7.26
CA TYR A 6 6.29 0.41 -8.21
C TYR A 6 6.66 -0.97 -8.74
N SER A 7 7.24 -1.01 -9.93
CA SER A 7 7.89 -2.21 -10.45
C SER A 7 9.34 -2.25 -10.00
N ASN A 8 9.85 -3.42 -9.65
CA ASN A 8 11.25 -3.67 -9.29
C ASN A 8 11.90 -4.54 -10.38
N LYS A 9 11.78 -4.12 -11.64
CA LYS A 9 12.44 -4.79 -12.75
C LYS A 9 13.88 -4.29 -12.82
N ASN A 10 14.83 -5.21 -12.95
CA ASN A 10 16.26 -4.90 -13.13
C ASN A 10 16.90 -4.04 -12.03
N HIS A 11 16.40 -4.11 -10.79
CA HIS A 11 16.86 -3.29 -9.64
C HIS A 11 16.58 -1.78 -9.75
N GLU A 12 15.71 -1.36 -10.67
CA GLU A 12 15.22 0.00 -10.76
C GLU A 12 13.75 0.05 -10.31
N ASN A 13 13.44 0.97 -9.39
CA ASN A 13 12.08 1.17 -8.90
C ASN A 13 11.35 2.14 -9.84
N GLU A 14 10.55 1.59 -10.77
CA GLU A 14 9.73 2.39 -11.68
C GLU A 14 8.33 2.63 -11.08
N PRO A 15 7.90 3.89 -10.90
CA PRO A 15 6.59 4.18 -10.32
C PRO A 15 5.44 3.74 -11.24
N VAL A 16 4.42 3.09 -10.64
CA VAL A 16 3.22 2.61 -11.33
C VAL A 16 1.99 3.40 -10.89
N ALA A 17 1.76 3.52 -9.58
CA ALA A 17 0.59 4.21 -9.04
C ALA A 17 0.87 4.76 -7.63
N TRP A 18 0.10 5.78 -7.27
CA TRP A 18 0.19 6.51 -6.01
C TRP A 18 -1.24 6.59 -5.47
N LEU A 19 -1.52 5.93 -4.34
CA LEU A 19 -2.89 5.81 -3.80
C LEU A 19 -2.99 6.49 -2.44
N CYS A 20 -4.24 6.77 -2.03
CA CYS A 20 -4.60 7.19 -0.68
C CYS A 20 -3.86 8.44 -0.17
N ASP A 21 -3.60 9.46 -1.01
CA ASP A 21 -2.80 10.61 -0.56
C ASP A 21 -3.36 11.24 0.74
N GLN A 22 -2.45 11.55 1.68
CA GLN A 22 -2.74 12.03 3.04
C GLN A 22 -3.48 11.07 3.99
N ASP A 23 -3.83 9.85 3.59
CA ASP A 23 -4.51 8.88 4.46
C ASP A 23 -3.52 7.90 5.12
N TRP A 24 -3.23 8.10 6.41
CA TRP A 24 -2.28 7.26 7.16
C TRP A 24 -2.94 6.08 7.91
N GLU A 25 -4.23 5.84 7.68
CA GLU A 25 -5.00 4.80 8.36
C GLU A 25 -5.00 3.48 7.57
N LEU A 26 -4.33 2.45 8.12
CA LEU A 26 -4.18 1.15 7.44
C LEU A 26 -5.49 0.52 6.94
N PRO A 27 -6.63 0.57 7.66
CA PRO A 27 -7.89 0.01 7.15
C PRO A 27 -8.38 0.64 5.83
N SER A 28 -8.43 1.97 5.73
CA SER A 28 -8.88 2.66 4.51
C SER A 28 -7.87 2.55 3.37
N GLN A 29 -6.58 2.47 3.70
CA GLN A 29 -5.52 2.16 2.73
C GLN A 29 -5.71 0.78 2.09
N ILE A 30 -6.06 -0.25 2.88
CA ILE A 30 -6.34 -1.58 2.33
C ILE A 30 -7.57 -1.56 1.43
N ASP A 31 -8.65 -0.87 1.81
CA ASP A 31 -9.83 -0.71 0.94
C ASP A 31 -9.44 -0.08 -0.43
N GLY A 32 -8.63 0.99 -0.40
CA GLY A 32 -8.16 1.65 -1.62
C GLY A 32 -7.23 0.79 -2.47
N LEU A 33 -6.38 -0.03 -1.85
CA LEU A 33 -5.55 -1.00 -2.57
C LEU A 33 -6.40 -2.09 -3.22
N GLU A 34 -7.43 -2.60 -2.55
CA GLU A 34 -8.32 -3.62 -3.12
C GLU A 34 -9.08 -3.12 -4.34
N GLU A 35 -9.64 -1.92 -4.27
CA GLU A 35 -10.32 -1.28 -5.40
C GLU A 35 -9.36 -1.13 -6.58
N TRP A 36 -8.15 -0.61 -6.34
CA TRP A 36 -7.15 -0.45 -7.39
C TRP A 36 -6.74 -1.79 -8.01
N LEU A 37 -6.55 -2.85 -7.21
CA LEU A 37 -6.20 -4.17 -7.72
C LEU A 37 -7.29 -4.73 -8.63
N LEU A 38 -8.56 -4.59 -8.26
CA LEU A 38 -9.70 -5.04 -9.06
C LEU A 38 -9.81 -4.29 -10.39
N GLU A 39 -9.56 -2.98 -10.40
CA GLU A 39 -9.59 -2.17 -11.62
C GLU A 39 -8.42 -2.45 -12.58
N ASN A 40 -7.29 -2.91 -12.05
CA ASN A 40 -6.03 -3.02 -12.80
C ASN A 40 -5.58 -4.46 -13.07
N GLU A 41 -6.26 -5.47 -12.54
CA GLU A 41 -5.82 -6.87 -12.64
C GLU A 41 -5.62 -7.39 -14.06
N ASP A 42 -6.31 -6.82 -15.04
CA ASP A 42 -6.23 -7.20 -16.45
C ASP A 42 -5.42 -6.20 -17.31
N ASN A 43 -5.10 -5.03 -16.75
CA ASN A 43 -4.37 -3.96 -17.43
C ASN A 43 -2.87 -3.95 -17.08
N LEU A 44 -2.50 -4.55 -15.95
CA LEU A 44 -1.11 -4.66 -15.52
C LEU A 44 -0.53 -6.03 -15.92
N PRO A 45 0.58 -6.08 -16.68
CA PRO A 45 1.23 -7.35 -16.98
C PRO A 45 1.84 -7.96 -15.72
N SER A 46 1.91 -9.29 -15.64
CA SER A 46 2.66 -9.96 -14.57
C SER A 46 4.14 -9.54 -14.57
N GLY A 47 4.73 -9.40 -13.40
CA GLY A 47 6.10 -8.91 -13.22
C GLY A 47 6.59 -9.00 -11.78
N SER A 48 7.49 -8.10 -11.40
CA SER A 48 7.88 -7.87 -10.01
C SER A 48 7.41 -6.49 -9.61
N TYR A 49 6.41 -6.44 -8.75
CA TYR A 49 5.83 -5.20 -8.22
C TYR A 49 5.92 -5.19 -6.70
N VAL A 50 5.85 -4.01 -6.13
CA VAL A 50 5.69 -3.81 -4.69
C VAL A 50 4.58 -2.79 -4.48
N ALA A 51 3.64 -3.12 -3.60
CA ALA A 51 2.76 -2.14 -2.95
C ALA A 51 3.35 -1.81 -1.59
N ASP A 52 3.95 -0.63 -1.46
CA ASP A 52 4.54 -0.12 -0.22
C ASP A 52 3.55 0.79 0.49
N ILE A 53 3.04 0.33 1.64
CA ILE A 53 2.05 1.03 2.45
C ILE A 53 2.75 1.65 3.66
N GLY A 54 2.82 2.98 3.68
CA GLY A 54 3.15 3.79 4.85
C GLY A 54 1.92 4.07 5.70
N PHE A 55 1.97 3.73 6.98
CA PHE A 55 0.85 3.98 7.91
C PHE A 55 1.33 4.46 9.28
N ASP A 56 0.47 5.22 9.96
CA ASP A 56 0.74 5.72 11.29
C ASP A 56 0.36 4.70 12.37
N ILE A 57 1.17 4.67 13.43
CA ILE A 57 0.81 3.92 14.63
C ILE A 57 -0.38 4.62 15.32
N ARG A 58 -1.54 3.96 15.31
CA ARG A 58 -2.76 4.43 15.99
C ARG A 58 -2.55 4.53 17.50
N LYS A 59 -2.49 5.75 18.04
CA LYS A 59 -2.25 6.03 19.48
C LYS A 59 -3.30 5.43 20.41
N ASP A 60 -4.53 5.31 19.92
CA ASP A 60 -5.68 4.80 20.69
C ASP A 60 -6.05 3.35 20.34
N ALA A 61 -5.12 2.60 19.73
CA ALA A 61 -5.37 1.22 19.35
C ALA A 61 -5.64 0.35 20.59
N SER A 62 -6.88 -0.11 20.73
CA SER A 62 -7.31 -1.11 21.74
C SER A 62 -7.59 -2.48 21.11
N GLY A 63 -7.21 -2.65 19.84
CA GLY A 63 -7.50 -3.80 18.98
C GLY A 63 -7.89 -3.34 17.56
N GLY A 64 -7.96 -4.30 16.63
CA GLY A 64 -8.33 -4.05 15.23
C GLY A 64 -7.13 -4.06 14.27
N GLY A 65 -7.43 -4.14 12.97
CA GLY A 65 -6.44 -4.22 11.90
C GLY A 65 -7.13 -4.06 10.55
N ALA A 66 -6.35 -4.18 9.49
CA ALA A 66 -6.87 -4.24 8.14
C ALA A 66 -6.73 -5.67 7.61
N ALA A 67 -7.68 -6.12 6.81
CA ALA A 67 -7.68 -7.46 6.24
C ALA A 67 -7.72 -7.34 4.73
N LEU A 68 -6.66 -7.79 4.07
CA LEU A 68 -6.64 -7.92 2.62
C LEU A 68 -7.43 -9.17 2.22
N SER A 69 -8.39 -9.02 1.33
CA SER A 69 -9.27 -10.09 0.89
C SER A 69 -8.53 -11.19 0.13
N VAL A 70 -9.07 -12.41 0.15
CA VAL A 70 -8.52 -13.54 -0.62
C VAL A 70 -8.48 -13.23 -2.11
N GLN A 71 -9.45 -12.47 -2.60
CA GLN A 71 -9.49 -12.04 -4.00
C GLN A 71 -8.34 -11.09 -4.32
N ALA A 72 -8.13 -10.06 -3.51
CA ALA A 72 -7.01 -9.12 -3.69
C ALA A 72 -5.66 -9.84 -3.60
N MET A 73 -5.48 -10.76 -2.63
CA MET A 73 -4.28 -11.59 -2.55
C MET A 73 -4.05 -12.44 -3.80
N ALA A 74 -5.12 -13.00 -4.39
CA ALA A 74 -5.01 -13.77 -5.64
C ALA A 74 -4.58 -12.88 -6.81
N ILE A 75 -5.07 -11.64 -6.89
CA ILE A 75 -4.64 -10.66 -7.91
C ILE A 75 -3.17 -10.29 -7.70
N MET A 76 -2.72 -10.04 -6.46
CA MET A 76 -1.31 -9.77 -6.18
C MET A 76 -0.40 -10.92 -6.62
N VAL A 77 -0.81 -12.17 -6.39
CA VAL A 77 -0.09 -13.36 -6.88
C VAL A 77 -0.06 -13.41 -8.41
N LYS A 78 -1.19 -13.16 -9.08
CA LYS A 78 -1.29 -13.10 -10.56
C LYS A 78 -0.34 -12.05 -11.14
N LEU A 79 -0.21 -10.90 -10.48
CA LEU A 79 0.63 -9.78 -10.91
C LEU A 79 2.12 -9.95 -10.52
N GLY A 80 2.43 -10.80 -9.53
CA GLY A 80 3.77 -10.91 -8.96
C GLY A 80 4.11 -9.69 -8.09
N MET A 81 3.18 -9.30 -7.23
CA MET A 81 3.27 -8.14 -6.36
C MET A 81 3.53 -8.53 -4.90
N ASP A 82 4.56 -7.96 -4.30
CA ASP A 82 4.82 -8.03 -2.87
C ASP A 82 4.05 -6.93 -2.12
N LEU A 83 3.64 -7.21 -0.89
CA LEU A 83 3.12 -6.23 0.04
C LEU A 83 4.23 -5.81 1.01
N PHE A 84 4.59 -4.53 1.03
CA PHE A 84 5.53 -3.97 1.99
C PHE A 84 4.79 -3.03 2.94
N LEU A 85 5.00 -3.20 4.24
CA LEU A 85 4.30 -2.45 5.29
C LEU A 85 5.33 -1.63 6.08
N SER A 86 5.19 -0.32 6.02
CA SER A 86 6.11 0.66 6.58
C SER A 86 5.42 1.45 7.70
N GLU A 87 5.84 1.22 8.94
CA GLU A 87 5.32 1.98 10.09
C GLU A 87 6.03 3.33 10.21
N TYR A 88 5.24 4.40 10.32
CA TYR A 88 5.75 5.73 10.62
C TYR A 88 5.28 6.18 12.02
N PRO A 89 6.16 6.81 12.81
CA PRO A 89 5.71 7.46 14.02
C PRO A 89 4.79 8.60 13.59
N SER A 90 3.57 8.65 14.14
CA SER A 90 2.71 9.82 13.96
C SER A 90 3.57 11.04 14.27
N SER A 91 3.71 11.97 13.33
CA SER A 91 4.60 13.11 13.49
C SER A 91 4.35 13.75 14.86
N GLY A 92 5.27 13.54 15.79
CA GLY A 92 5.39 14.38 16.96
C GLY A 92 5.85 15.72 16.41
N GLU A 93 4.89 16.63 16.26
CA GLU A 93 5.11 18.06 16.04
C GLU A 93 5.81 18.41 14.71
N HIS A 94 5.08 19.16 13.86
CA HIS A 94 5.73 20.23 13.12
C HIS A 94 6.30 21.24 14.15
N GLU A 95 7.43 20.93 14.78
CA GLU A 95 8.25 21.97 15.38
C GLU A 95 8.86 22.76 14.21
N ILE A 96 8.18 23.85 13.88
CA ILE A 96 8.79 24.98 13.19
C ILE A 96 9.81 25.55 14.17
N SER A 97 11.09 25.23 13.99
CA SER A 97 12.21 25.99 14.56
C SER A 97 12.66 27.07 13.60
#